data_AF-A0A7J0ED41-F1
#
_entry.id   AF-A0A7J0ED41-F1
#
_cell.length_a   1.000
_cell.length_b   1.000
_cell.length_c   1.000
_cell.angle_alpha   90.00
_cell.angle_beta   90.00
_cell.angle_gamma   90.00
#
_symmetry.space_group_name_H-M   'P 1'
#
loop_
_entity.id
_entity.type
_entity.pdbx_description
1 polymer ?
#
loop_
_entity_poly.entity_id
_entity_poly.type
_entity_poly.pdbx_seq_one_letter_code
_entity_poly.pdbx_strand_id
1 'polypeptide(L)'
;MFGKSNRRSTTVEEILTIEIKPGWKKGTKITFPEKGNEQRGVIPSDLVFIIDEKPHTFKRDGNDLVFTKKISFVEALTGYTAQITSLDGRTLTIAINAIISPTYEEVAKGKGMPIPRNHPKKET
;
A
#
# COMPACT_ATOMS: atom_id res chain seq x y z
N MET A 1 -38.21 -16.46 -41.71
CA MET A 1 -37.56 -17.48 -40.85
C MET A 1 -36.41 -16.82 -40.10
N PHE A 2 -36.51 -16.71 -38.77
CA PHE A 2 -35.49 -16.11 -37.92
C PHE A 2 -34.49 -17.18 -37.47
N GLY A 3 -33.25 -17.12 -37.97
CA GLY A 3 -32.15 -17.94 -37.45
C GLY A 3 -31.64 -17.36 -36.13
N LYS A 4 -32.01 -17.95 -34.99
CA LYS A 4 -31.43 -17.63 -33.69
C LYS A 4 -29.96 -18.09 -33.68
N SER A 5 -29.03 -17.16 -33.89
CA SER A 5 -27.60 -17.40 -33.68
C SER A 5 -27.33 -17.48 -32.17
N ASN A 6 -27.10 -18.68 -31.66
CA ASN A 6 -26.66 -18.91 -30.29
C ASN A 6 -25.18 -18.52 -30.17
N ARG A 7 -24.88 -17.23 -29.97
CA ARG A 7 -23.50 -16.76 -29.74
C ARG A 7 -23.16 -16.90 -28.26
N ARG A 8 -22.27 -17.83 -27.94
CA ARG A 8 -21.67 -17.98 -26.61
C ARG A 8 -20.58 -16.92 -26.42
N SER A 9 -20.53 -16.28 -25.26
CA SER A 9 -19.39 -15.48 -24.83
C SER A 9 -18.16 -16.37 -24.68
N THR A 10 -17.00 -15.89 -25.16
CA THR A 10 -15.70 -16.54 -24.94
C THR A 10 -14.93 -15.77 -23.88
N THR A 11 -14.34 -16.47 -22.91
CA THR A 11 -13.40 -15.87 -21.96
C THR A 11 -12.11 -15.52 -22.68
N VAL A 12 -11.64 -14.29 -22.52
CA VAL A 12 -10.35 -13.81 -23.05
C VAL A 12 -9.43 -13.53 -21.87
N GLU A 13 -8.19 -13.97 -21.97
CA GLU A 13 -7.14 -13.64 -21.01
C GLU A 13 -6.28 -12.50 -21.57
N GLU A 14 -6.11 -11.44 -20.78
CA GLU A 14 -5.28 -10.28 -21.12
C GLU A 14 -4.37 -9.94 -19.93
N ILE A 15 -3.11 -9.57 -20.21
CA ILE A 15 -2.16 -9.15 -19.19
C ILE A 15 -2.20 -7.62 -19.09
N LEU A 16 -2.56 -7.12 -17.91
CA LEU A 16 -2.53 -5.69 -17.59
C LEU A 16 -1.37 -5.41 -16.63
N THR A 17 -0.45 -4.54 -17.03
CA THR A 17 0.69 -4.15 -16.20
C THR A 17 0.34 -2.92 -15.37
N ILE A 18 0.48 -3.01 -14.05
CA ILE A 18 0.30 -1.89 -13.12
C ILE A 18 1.64 -1.58 -12.48
N GLU A 19 2.16 -0.38 -12.73
CA GLU A 19 3.37 0.13 -12.08
C GLU A 19 3.00 0.84 -10.78
N ILE A 20 3.23 0.18 -9.63
CA ILE A 20 2.94 0.74 -8.32
C ILE A 20 3.88 1.92 -8.03
N LYS A 21 3.31 3.12 -7.87
CA LYS A 21 4.12 4.30 -7.54
C LYS A 21 4.38 4.42 -6.03
N PRO A 22 5.57 4.90 -5.63
CA PRO A 22 5.89 5.11 -4.23
C PRO A 22 4.86 6.00 -3.51
N GLY A 23 4.47 5.58 -2.30
CA GLY A 23 3.56 6.35 -1.46
C GLY A 23 2.08 6.17 -1.75
N TRP A 24 1.68 5.42 -2.78
CA TRP A 24 0.28 5.05 -3.00
C TRP A 24 -0.34 4.46 -1.73
N LYS A 25 -1.56 4.90 -1.42
CA LYS A 25 -2.30 4.52 -0.22
C LYS A 25 -3.34 3.46 -0.55
N LYS A 26 -3.73 2.67 0.44
CA LYS A 26 -4.96 1.85 0.36
C LYS A 26 -6.12 2.68 -0.20
N GLY A 27 -6.84 2.10 -1.17
CA GLY A 27 -7.95 2.75 -1.85
C GLY A 27 -7.57 3.50 -3.15
N THR A 28 -6.28 3.64 -3.47
CA THR A 28 -5.85 4.21 -4.77
C THR A 28 -6.44 3.37 -5.91
N LYS A 29 -7.13 4.03 -6.86
CA LYS A 29 -7.81 3.37 -7.99
C LYS A 29 -6.97 3.47 -9.26
N ILE A 30 -6.85 2.35 -9.98
CA ILE A 30 -6.24 2.26 -11.30
C ILE A 30 -7.30 1.75 -12.26
N THR A 31 -7.71 2.60 -13.20
CA THR A 31 -8.80 2.31 -14.14
C THR A 31 -8.22 1.95 -15.50
N PHE A 32 -8.66 0.82 -16.04
CA PHE A 32 -8.46 0.43 -17.43
C PHE A 32 -9.80 0.57 -18.15
N PRO A 33 -9.95 1.59 -19.01
CA PRO A 33 -11.23 1.87 -19.65
C PRO A 33 -11.63 0.74 -20.58
N GLU A 34 -12.92 0.41 -20.62
CA GLU A 34 -13.50 -0.57 -21.54
C GLU A 34 -12.88 -1.99 -21.46
N LYS A 35 -12.27 -2.35 -20.32
CA LYS A 35 -11.69 -3.68 -20.06
C LYS A 35 -12.57 -4.61 -19.23
N GLY A 36 -13.84 -4.25 -19.04
CA GLY A 36 -14.86 -5.04 -18.38
C GLY A 36 -15.54 -6.04 -19.32
N ASN A 37 -16.72 -6.51 -18.92
CA ASN A 37 -17.48 -7.49 -19.69
C ASN A 37 -17.99 -6.88 -21.00
N GLU A 38 -17.69 -7.52 -22.13
CA GLU A 38 -18.17 -7.12 -23.45
C GLU A 38 -19.57 -7.68 -23.75
N GLN A 39 -20.46 -6.84 -24.29
CA GLN A 39 -21.78 -7.23 -24.81
C GLN A 39 -22.03 -6.59 -26.16
N ARG A 40 -22.72 -7.31 -27.05
CA ARG A 40 -22.95 -6.84 -28.43
C ARG A 40 -23.76 -5.55 -28.45
N GLY A 41 -23.19 -4.49 -29.04
CA GLY A 41 -23.84 -3.19 -29.17
C GLY A 41 -23.80 -2.35 -27.90
N VAL A 42 -23.00 -2.74 -26.90
CA VAL A 42 -22.79 -2.03 -25.64
C VAL A 42 -21.29 -1.76 -25.48
N ILE A 43 -20.94 -0.54 -25.07
CA ILE A 43 -19.55 -0.20 -24.74
C ILE A 43 -19.16 -0.98 -23.46
N PRO A 44 -18.04 -1.71 -23.43
CA PRO A 44 -17.62 -2.44 -22.24
C PRO A 44 -17.43 -1.52 -21.03
N SER A 45 -17.68 -2.04 -19.84
CA SER A 45 -17.40 -1.31 -18.59
C SER A 45 -15.90 -1.14 -18.34
N ASP A 46 -15.52 -0.28 -17.40
CA ASP A 46 -14.14 -0.15 -16.97
C ASP A 46 -13.74 -1.26 -15.98
N LEU A 47 -12.47 -1.67 -16.03
CA LEU A 47 -11.86 -2.50 -14.99
C LEU A 47 -11.10 -1.60 -14.01
N VAL A 48 -11.48 -1.64 -12.73
CA VAL A 48 -10.88 -0.80 -11.69
C VAL A 48 -10.15 -1.68 -10.67
N PHE A 49 -8.83 -1.52 -10.60
CA PHE A 49 -8.01 -2.10 -9.53
C PHE A 49 -7.94 -1.13 -8.35
N ILE A 50 -8.09 -1.65 -7.14
CA ILE A 50 -7.98 -0.89 -5.90
C ILE A 50 -6.76 -1.39 -5.14
N ILE A 51 -5.83 -0.49 -4.82
CA ILE A 51 -4.67 -0.83 -4.00
C ILE A 51 -5.13 -1.18 -2.59
N ASP A 52 -4.60 -2.29 -2.07
CA ASP A 52 -4.73 -2.67 -0.68
C ASP A 52 -3.36 -2.92 -0.03
N GLU A 53 -3.31 -2.83 1.29
CA GLU A 53 -2.10 -3.00 2.09
C GLU A 53 -2.18 -4.35 2.83
N LYS A 54 -1.19 -5.22 2.60
CA LYS A 54 -1.10 -6.50 3.31
C LYS A 54 -0.66 -6.28 4.76
N PRO A 55 -1.13 -7.10 5.72
CA PRO A 55 -0.63 -7.05 7.09
C PRO A 55 0.89 -7.19 7.15
N HIS A 56 1.52 -6.33 7.96
CA HIS A 56 2.97 -6.29 8.14
C HIS A 56 3.32 -5.90 9.57
N THR A 57 4.57 -6.12 9.99
CA THR A 57 5.06 -5.69 11.32
C THR A 57 5.06 -4.16 11.48
N PHE A 58 5.06 -3.44 10.37
CA PHE A 58 4.82 -2.00 10.34
C PHE A 58 3.35 -1.76 10.05
N LYS A 59 2.71 -0.93 10.87
CA LYS A 59 1.39 -0.38 10.58
C LYS A 59 1.57 0.99 9.96
N ARG A 60 0.98 1.22 8.80
CA ARG A 60 0.97 2.55 8.19
C ARG A 60 -0.05 3.44 8.89
N ASP A 61 0.36 4.66 9.21
CA ASP A 61 -0.52 5.74 9.65
C ASP A 61 -0.25 6.98 8.79
N GLY A 62 -1.14 7.27 7.84
CA GLY A 62 -0.92 8.33 6.85
C GLY A 62 0.36 8.12 6.03
N ASN A 63 1.40 8.91 6.32
CA ASN A 63 2.73 8.80 5.71
C ASN A 63 3.79 8.26 6.67
N ASP A 64 3.40 7.88 7.89
CA ASP A 64 4.29 7.34 8.91
C ASP A 64 4.18 5.82 8.99
N LEU A 65 5.21 5.20 9.56
CA LEU A 65 5.28 3.78 9.84
C LEU A 65 5.40 3.56 11.35
N VAL A 66 4.39 2.94 11.93
CA VAL A 66 4.33 2.61 13.35
C VAL A 66 4.81 1.19 13.56
N PHE A 67 5.74 1.00 14.51
CA PHE A 67 6.28 -0.29 14.89
C PHE A 67 6.25 -0.42 16.42
N THR A 68 5.70 -1.54 16.90
CA THR A 68 5.63 -1.81 18.35
C THR A 68 6.63 -2.88 18.72
N LYS A 69 7.60 -2.52 19.57
CA LYS A 69 8.59 -3.45 20.10
C LYS A 69 8.24 -3.83 21.53
N LYS A 70 8.25 -5.12 21.82
CA LYS A 70 8.28 -5.61 23.20
C LYS A 70 9.72 -5.60 23.69
N ILE A 71 9.93 -4.99 24.85
CA ILE A 71 11.20 -4.97 25.57
C ILE A 71 10.99 -5.54 26.97
N SER A 72 12.06 -5.98 27.61
CA SER A 72 12.04 -6.39 29.01
C SER A 72 11.92 -5.17 29.94
N PHE A 73 11.46 -5.43 31.17
CA PHE A 73 11.39 -4.39 32.19
C PHE A 73 12.78 -3.82 32.54
N VAL A 74 13.82 -4.65 32.52
CA VAL A 74 15.20 -4.20 32.76
C VAL A 74 15.64 -3.22 31.68
N GLU A 75 15.47 -3.57 30.40
CA GLU A 75 15.76 -2.67 29.27
C GLU A 75 14.98 -1.34 29.37
N ALA A 76 13.72 -1.40 29.82
CA ALA A 76 12.91 -0.20 30.01
C ALA A 76 13.47 0.74 31.09
N LEU A 77 14.13 0.22 32.12
CA LEU A 77 14.70 1.01 33.22
C LEU A 77 16.16 1.42 32.98
N THR A 78 16.95 0.59 32.29
CA THR A 78 18.40 0.78 32.14
C THR A 78 18.80 1.35 30.78
N GLY A 79 17.83 1.56 29.88
CA GLY A 79 18.05 2.00 28.51
C GLY A 79 18.03 0.84 27.52
N TYR A 80 17.69 1.16 26.28
CA TYR A 80 17.47 0.19 25.21
C TYR A 80 17.98 0.73 23.87
N THR A 81 18.60 -0.12 23.05
CA THR A 81 18.94 0.21 21.67
C THR A 81 18.10 -0.63 20.72
N ALA A 82 17.15 0.02 20.06
CA ALA A 82 16.30 -0.63 19.08
C ALA A 82 17.08 -0.86 17.77
N GLN A 83 17.08 -2.10 17.29
CA GLN A 83 17.51 -2.47 15.95
C GLN A 83 16.29 -2.86 15.13
N ILE A 84 15.98 -2.05 14.12
CA ILE A 84 14.76 -2.19 13.31
C ILE A 84 15.16 -2.27 11.84
N THR A 85 14.78 -3.35 11.17
CA THR A 85 14.91 -3.44 9.70
C THR A 85 13.77 -2.67 9.05
N SER A 86 14.08 -1.62 8.29
CA SER A 86 13.10 -0.82 7.55
C SER A 86 12.58 -1.54 6.30
N LEU A 87 11.53 -0.99 5.68
CA LEU A 87 10.91 -1.57 4.47
C LEU A 87 11.86 -1.66 3.26
N ASP A 88 12.89 -0.80 3.20
CA ASP A 88 13.95 -0.82 2.18
C ASP A 88 15.12 -1.77 2.54
N GLY A 89 15.00 -2.54 3.62
CA GLY A 89 15.97 -3.54 4.06
C GLY A 89 17.16 -2.99 4.87
N ARG A 90 17.21 -1.68 5.13
CA ARG A 90 18.27 -1.07 5.95
C ARG A 90 18.02 -1.31 7.44
N THR A 91 19.09 -1.41 8.23
CA THR A 91 18.98 -1.47 9.69
C THR A 91 19.02 -0.06 10.28
N LEU A 92 17.98 0.32 11.01
CA LEU A 92 17.92 1.52 11.83
C LEU A 92 18.33 1.17 13.25
N THR A 93 19.28 1.92 13.79
CA THR A 93 19.73 1.82 15.19
C THR A 93 19.29 3.07 15.93
N ILE A 94 18.43 2.90 16.94
CA ILE A 94 17.86 3.99 17.72
C ILE A 94 18.18 3.73 19.20
N ALA A 95 19.04 4.56 19.78
CA ALA A 95 19.39 4.48 21.19
C ALA A 95 18.40 5.29 22.03
N ILE A 96 17.79 4.65 23.02
CA ILE A 96 16.84 5.23 23.95
C ILE A 96 17.50 5.20 25.33
N ASN A 97 18.01 6.36 25.76
CA ASN A 97 18.79 6.52 26.99
C ASN A 97 17.93 7.10 28.15
N ALA A 98 16.62 6.88 28.11
CA ALA A 98 15.66 7.35 29.10
C ALA A 98 14.82 6.16 29.61
N ILE A 99 14.16 6.35 30.76
CA ILE A 99 13.21 5.36 31.27
C ILE A 99 12.01 5.27 30.31
N ILE A 100 11.74 4.06 29.81
CA ILE A 100 10.66 3.77 28.88
C ILE A 100 9.41 3.40 29.68
N SER A 101 8.37 4.23 29.58
CA SER A 101 7.05 3.91 30.12
C SER A 101 6.22 3.08 29.14
N PRO A 102 5.12 2.43 29.57
CA PRO A 102 4.23 1.69 28.67
C PRO A 102 3.59 2.54 27.55
N THR A 103 3.56 3.86 27.69
CA THR A 103 3.01 4.81 26.70
C THR A 103 4.10 5.59 25.98
N TYR A 104 5.37 5.20 26.14
CA TYR A 104 6.49 5.87 25.50
C TYR A 104 6.48 5.65 23.98
N GLU A 105 6.76 6.71 23.23
CA GLU A 105 6.94 6.67 21.79
C GLU A 105 8.25 7.37 21.40
N GLU A 106 8.97 6.78 20.44
CA GLU A 106 10.20 7.34 19.87
C GLU A 106 9.99 7.64 18.38
N VAL A 107 10.38 8.83 17.94
CA VAL A 107 10.15 9.27 16.55
C VAL A 107 11.46 9.36 15.77
N ALA A 108 11.68 8.40 14.87
CA ALA A 108 12.74 8.46 13.89
C ALA A 108 12.31 9.30 12.67
N LYS A 109 12.64 10.59 12.68
CA LYS A 109 12.25 11.55 11.61
C LYS A 109 12.72 11.09 10.23
N GLY A 110 11.82 11.18 9.24
CA GLY A 110 12.11 10.89 7.84
C GLY A 110 12.24 9.40 7.49
N LYS A 111 11.80 8.50 8.38
CA LYS A 111 11.84 7.04 8.19
C LYS A 111 10.46 6.41 7.88
N GLY A 112 9.47 7.25 7.56
CA GLY A 112 8.13 6.84 7.14
C GLY A 112 8.04 6.46 5.65
N MET A 113 6.81 6.48 5.14
CA MET A 113 6.49 6.24 3.73
C MET A 113 6.85 7.44 2.84
N PRO A 114 7.20 7.21 1.56
CA PRO A 114 7.35 8.29 0.59
C PRO A 114 6.06 9.10 0.46
N ILE A 115 6.19 10.43 0.41
CA ILE A 115 5.07 11.33 0.13
C ILE A 115 4.93 11.44 -1.39
N PRO A 116 3.78 11.09 -1.99
CA PRO A 116 3.56 11.27 -3.41
C PRO A 116 3.77 12.73 -3.78
N ARG A 117 4.57 13.00 -4.82
CA ARG A 117 4.60 14.35 -5.41
C ARG A 117 3.23 14.60 -6.03
N ASN A 118 2.66 15.78 -5.81
CA ASN A 118 1.51 16.23 -6.59
C ASN A 118 1.93 16.24 -8.06
N HIS A 119 1.42 15.31 -8.85
CA HIS A 119 1.43 15.47 -10.29
C HIS A 119 0.46 16.63 -10.61
N PRO A 120 0.83 17.60 -11.46
CA PRO A 120 -0.14 18.57 -11.93
C PRO A 120 -1.29 17.79 -12.57
N LYS A 121 -2.53 18.13 -12.20
CA LYS A 121 -3.71 17.63 -12.88
C LYS A 121 -3.50 17.95 -14.37
N LYS A 122 -3.45 16.92 -15.22
CA LYS A 122 -3.73 17.16 -16.63
C LYS A 122 -5.19 17.55 -16.69
N GLU A 123 -5.44 18.85 -16.79
CA GLU A 123 -6.72 19.38 -17.24
C GLU A 123 -6.92 18.85 -18.67
N THR A 124 -7.98 18.05 -18.83
CA THR A 124 -8.62 17.77 -20.12
C THR A 124 -9.92 18.53 -20.15
#